data_AF-A0A7X9A0Y5-F1
#
_entry.id   AF-A0A7X9A0Y5-F1
#
_cell.length_a   1.000
_cell.length_b   1.000
_cell.length_c   1.000
_cell.angle_alpha   90.00
_cell.angle_beta   90.00
_cell.angle_gamma   90.00
#
_symmetry.space_group_name_H-M   'P 1'
#
loop_
_entity.id
_entity.type
_entity.pdbx_description
1 polymer ?
#
loop_
_entity_poly.entity_id
_entity_poly.type
_entity_poly.pdbx_seq_one_letter_code
_entity_poly.pdbx_strand_id
1 'polypeptide(L)'
;KGKTVYASGQGAVPEYVFNMLLEKAGLDPSSDLTIVWLAEHTEVVSNLAANEGSVALLPQPFVTVAQQQLEDLRLAIDLNTVWESNMGDAGLIMGVLVARNDVIEAHPDEVADFVKRYEQSIAFVNENPEDASKMIEQLDIFKAAIAQKAIPYCHIHFMTGEPMKTSLSGFLDLLYDVDPKSVGGELPPDDFYYSSNR
;
A
#
# COMPACT_ATOMS: atom_id res chain seq x y z
N LYS A 1 -11.21 -17.41 11.53
CA LYS A 1 -10.82 -18.10 12.78
C LYS A 1 -10.22 -19.46 12.47
N GLY A 2 -9.18 -19.88 13.18
CA GLY A 2 -8.50 -21.19 13.06
C GLY A 2 -7.74 -21.42 11.75
N LYS A 3 -7.44 -20.35 11.00
CA LYS A 3 -6.75 -20.45 9.71
C LYS A 3 -5.31 -19.96 9.84
N THR A 4 -4.43 -20.55 9.03
CA THR A 4 -3.07 -20.04 8.82
C THR A 4 -3.09 -18.97 7.73
N VAL A 5 -2.48 -17.81 8.01
CA VAL A 5 -2.30 -16.71 7.08
C VAL A 5 -0.81 -16.50 6.84
N TYR A 6 -0.36 -16.62 5.59
CA TYR A 6 1.01 -16.28 5.20
C TYR A 6 1.08 -14.80 4.78
N ALA A 7 2.04 -14.07 5.33
CA ALA A 7 2.18 -12.63 5.09
C ALA A 7 3.65 -12.22 5.16
N SER A 8 3.98 -11.02 4.67
CA SER A 8 5.29 -10.37 4.85
C SER A 8 5.09 -8.94 5.36
N GLY A 9 6.14 -8.36 5.95
CA GLY A 9 6.08 -7.01 6.54
C GLY A 9 5.75 -7.00 8.03
N GLN A 10 6.27 -7.97 8.79
CA GLN A 10 6.19 -7.97 10.26
C GLN A 10 6.91 -6.75 10.84
N GLY A 11 6.31 -6.13 11.86
CA GLY A 11 6.80 -4.93 12.53
C GLY A 11 6.71 -3.67 11.68
N ALA A 12 5.91 -3.69 10.61
CA ALA A 12 5.73 -2.57 9.69
C ALA A 12 4.25 -2.36 9.37
N VAL A 13 3.99 -1.34 8.55
CA VAL A 13 2.63 -0.94 8.13
C VAL A 13 1.73 -2.11 7.70
N PRO A 14 2.18 -3.12 6.92
CA PRO A 14 1.33 -4.24 6.56
C PRO A 14 0.75 -5.01 7.76
N GLU A 15 1.56 -5.24 8.81
CA GLU A 15 1.09 -5.89 10.03
C GLU A 15 0.10 -5.01 10.79
N TYR A 16 0.42 -3.73 10.97
CA TYR A 16 -0.47 -2.81 11.71
C TYR A 16 -1.82 -2.68 11.03
N VAL A 17 -1.85 -2.48 9.72
CA VAL A 17 -3.08 -2.43 8.92
C VAL A 17 -3.86 -3.72 9.04
N PHE A 18 -3.21 -4.87 8.90
CA PHE A 18 -3.90 -6.15 8.95
C PHE A 18 -4.52 -6.39 10.33
N ASN A 19 -3.78 -6.14 11.40
CA ASN A 19 -4.26 -6.29 12.78
C ASN A 19 -5.44 -5.33 13.07
N MET A 20 -5.32 -4.05 12.69
CA MET A 20 -6.43 -3.09 12.86
C MET A 20 -7.71 -3.54 12.14
N LEU A 21 -7.59 -4.05 10.91
CA LEU A 21 -8.74 -4.53 10.14
C LEU A 21 -9.35 -5.81 10.74
N LEU A 22 -8.53 -6.71 11.27
CA LEU A 22 -8.99 -7.91 11.98
C LEU A 22 -9.75 -7.53 13.25
N GLU A 23 -9.19 -6.65 14.08
CA GLU A 23 -9.82 -6.18 15.32
C GLU A 23 -11.14 -5.46 15.04
N LYS A 24 -11.18 -4.62 14.00
CA LYS A 24 -12.41 -3.96 13.53
C LYS A 24 -13.48 -4.96 13.10
N ALA A 25 -13.07 -6.09 12.53
CA ALA A 25 -13.95 -7.20 12.18
C ALA A 25 -14.31 -8.12 13.37
N GLY A 26 -13.87 -7.79 14.59
CA GLY A 26 -14.14 -8.58 15.80
C GLY A 26 -13.30 -9.86 15.90
N LEU A 27 -12.15 -9.90 15.23
CA LEU A 27 -11.18 -10.99 15.27
C LEU A 27 -9.96 -10.57 16.10
N ASP A 28 -9.49 -11.47 16.96
CA ASP A 28 -8.22 -11.29 17.66
C ASP A 28 -7.08 -11.91 16.83
N PRO A 29 -6.13 -11.12 16.30
CA PRO A 29 -5.04 -11.62 15.46
C PRO A 29 -4.20 -12.70 16.16
N SER A 30 -4.07 -12.63 17.48
CA SER A 30 -3.18 -13.50 18.28
C SER A 30 -3.81 -14.85 18.62
N SER A 31 -5.13 -14.94 18.70
CA SER A 31 -5.85 -16.14 19.15
C SER A 31 -6.77 -16.74 18.10
N ASP A 32 -7.32 -15.93 17.20
CA ASP A 32 -8.23 -16.42 16.15
C ASP A 32 -7.50 -16.90 14.89
N LEU A 33 -6.22 -16.57 14.71
CA LEU A 33 -5.44 -16.90 13.51
C LEU A 33 -4.04 -17.41 13.88
N THR A 34 -3.40 -18.08 12.92
CA THR A 34 -1.96 -18.34 12.96
C THR A 34 -1.32 -17.55 11.83
N ILE A 35 -0.67 -16.44 12.13
CA ILE A 35 -0.01 -15.61 11.12
C ILE A 35 1.45 -16.04 11.02
N VAL A 36 1.86 -16.44 9.82
CA VAL A 36 3.24 -16.82 9.51
C VAL A 36 3.85 -15.69 8.70
N TRP A 37 4.74 -14.94 9.36
CA TRP A 37 5.48 -13.84 8.75
C TRP A 37 6.71 -14.39 8.02
N LEU A 38 6.79 -14.08 6.73
CA LEU A 38 7.86 -14.48 5.82
C LEU A 38 8.64 -13.24 5.38
N ALA A 39 9.88 -13.46 4.93
CA ALA A 39 10.77 -12.37 4.56
C ALA A 39 10.32 -11.69 3.26
N GLU A 40 9.89 -12.50 2.28
CA GLU A 40 9.61 -12.03 0.91
C GLU A 40 8.25 -12.50 0.41
N HIS A 41 7.61 -11.67 -0.43
CA HIS A 41 6.31 -12.00 -1.02
C HIS A 41 6.34 -13.28 -1.88
N THR A 42 7.48 -13.59 -2.52
CA THR A 42 7.64 -14.85 -3.28
C THR A 42 7.59 -16.09 -2.39
N GLU A 43 8.05 -15.98 -1.14
CA GLU A 43 7.92 -17.07 -0.16
C GLU A 43 6.47 -17.25 0.28
N VAL A 44 5.71 -16.15 0.42
CA VAL A 44 4.26 -16.20 0.68
C VAL A 44 3.55 -16.95 -0.44
N VAL A 45 3.85 -16.64 -1.70
CA VAL A 45 3.26 -17.35 -2.87
C VAL A 45 3.63 -18.84 -2.85
N SER A 46 4.89 -19.16 -2.55
CA SER A 46 5.36 -20.56 -2.48
C SER A 46 4.67 -21.36 -1.37
N ASN A 47 4.46 -20.74 -0.20
CA ASN A 47 3.73 -21.37 0.91
C ASN A 47 2.25 -21.55 0.60
N LEU A 48 1.63 -20.58 -0.06
CA LEU A 48 0.24 -20.68 -0.51
C LEU A 48 0.04 -21.85 -1.48
N ALA A 49 1.00 -22.06 -2.39
CA ALA A 49 1.00 -23.19 -3.33
C ALA A 49 1.20 -24.54 -2.65
N ALA A 50 2.06 -24.60 -1.62
CA ALA A 50 2.39 -25.84 -0.91
C ALA A 50 1.31 -26.27 0.11
N ASN A 51 0.43 -25.36 0.55
CA ASN A 51 -0.48 -25.60 1.65
C ASN A 51 -1.93 -25.29 1.24
N GLU A 52 -2.64 -26.32 0.79
CA GLU A 52 -4.04 -26.22 0.37
C GLU A 52 -4.95 -25.67 1.49
N GLY A 53 -5.85 -24.76 1.12
CA GLY A 53 -6.80 -24.15 2.07
C GLY A 53 -6.20 -23.11 3.02
N SER A 54 -4.96 -22.69 2.79
CA SER A 54 -4.32 -21.54 3.45
C SER A 54 -4.76 -20.20 2.85
N VAL A 55 -4.46 -19.12 3.56
CA VAL A 55 -4.78 -17.73 3.17
C VAL A 55 -3.47 -16.95 3.08
N ALA A 56 -3.41 -15.96 2.20
CA ALA A 56 -2.28 -15.06 2.10
C ALA A 56 -2.71 -13.59 2.19
N LEU A 57 -1.85 -12.78 2.80
CA LEU A 57 -1.86 -11.32 2.69
C LEU A 57 -0.74 -10.92 1.73
N LEU A 58 -1.10 -10.36 0.58
CA LEU A 58 -0.18 -10.02 -0.49
C LEU A 58 -0.54 -8.66 -1.10
N PRO A 59 0.44 -7.80 -1.42
CA PRO A 59 0.24 -6.65 -2.28
C PRO A 59 0.26 -7.05 -3.76
N GLN A 60 -0.19 -6.16 -4.64
CA GLN A 60 0.12 -6.27 -6.05
C GLN A 60 1.61 -5.97 -6.32
N PRO A 61 2.23 -6.60 -7.34
CA PRO A 61 1.66 -7.54 -8.30
C PRO A 61 1.68 -9.01 -7.84
N PHE A 62 2.04 -9.31 -6.59
CA PHE A 62 2.21 -10.69 -6.13
C PHE A 62 0.91 -11.48 -6.02
N VAL A 63 -0.24 -10.80 -5.83
CA VAL A 63 -1.56 -11.42 -6.00
C VAL A 63 -1.71 -11.95 -7.43
N THR A 64 -1.42 -11.13 -8.45
CA THR A 64 -1.47 -11.57 -9.86
C THR A 64 -0.50 -12.71 -10.15
N VAL A 65 0.71 -12.66 -9.59
CA VAL A 65 1.69 -13.77 -9.72
C VAL A 65 1.13 -15.05 -9.14
N ALA A 66 0.56 -15.00 -7.93
CA ALA A 66 -0.02 -16.16 -7.27
C ALA A 66 -1.19 -16.75 -8.06
N GLN A 67 -2.09 -15.90 -8.59
CA GLN A 67 -3.23 -16.34 -9.40
C GLN A 67 -2.83 -16.96 -10.74
N GLN A 68 -1.66 -16.60 -11.29
CA GLN A 68 -1.15 -17.25 -12.48
C GLN A 68 -0.59 -18.65 -12.18
N GLN A 69 -0.07 -18.88 -10.97
CA GLN A 69 0.47 -20.18 -10.56
C GLN A 69 -0.60 -21.12 -9.99
N LEU A 70 -1.64 -20.54 -9.37
CA LEU A 70 -2.70 -21.22 -8.65
C LEU A 70 -4.04 -20.83 -9.26
N GLU A 71 -4.52 -21.62 -10.23
CA GLU A 71 -5.71 -21.28 -11.03
C GLU A 71 -6.98 -21.09 -10.18
N ASP A 72 -7.10 -21.83 -9.08
CA ASP A 72 -8.24 -21.74 -8.14
C ASP A 72 -8.07 -20.61 -7.09
N LEU A 73 -6.97 -19.87 -7.11
CA LEU A 73 -6.74 -18.78 -6.16
C LEU A 73 -7.66 -17.60 -6.46
N ARG A 74 -8.59 -17.35 -5.54
CA ARG A 74 -9.44 -16.16 -5.59
C ARG A 74 -8.83 -15.01 -4.78
N LEU A 75 -8.98 -13.78 -5.30
CA LEU A 75 -8.88 -12.58 -4.49
C LEU A 75 -10.08 -12.54 -3.54
N ALA A 76 -9.83 -12.76 -2.25
CA ALA A 76 -10.91 -12.91 -1.28
C ALA A 76 -11.43 -11.60 -0.71
N ILE A 77 -10.51 -10.68 -0.44
CA ILE A 77 -10.74 -9.39 0.21
C ILE A 77 -9.77 -8.39 -0.42
N ASP A 78 -10.28 -7.23 -0.82
CA ASP A 78 -9.46 -6.06 -1.13
C ASP A 78 -9.36 -5.19 0.13
N LEU A 79 -8.16 -5.04 0.68
CA LEU A 79 -7.96 -4.25 1.89
C LEU A 79 -8.24 -2.76 1.69
N ASN A 80 -8.14 -2.23 0.47
CA ASN A 80 -8.50 -0.84 0.18
C ASN A 80 -9.99 -0.62 0.43
N THR A 81 -10.84 -1.50 -0.13
CA THR A 81 -12.29 -1.42 0.06
C THR A 81 -12.70 -1.61 1.52
N VAL A 82 -12.05 -2.54 2.24
CA VAL A 82 -12.34 -2.73 3.67
C VAL A 82 -11.90 -1.49 4.45
N TRP A 83 -10.74 -0.92 4.14
CA TRP A 83 -10.22 0.26 4.80
C TRP A 83 -11.14 1.49 4.64
N GLU A 84 -11.49 1.82 3.40
CA GLU A 84 -12.39 2.94 3.05
C GLU A 84 -13.73 2.85 3.79
N SER A 85 -14.23 1.63 4.02
CA SER A 85 -15.50 1.41 4.69
C SER A 85 -15.42 1.54 6.22
N ASN A 86 -14.23 1.55 6.81
CA ASN A 86 -14.06 1.34 8.25
C ASN A 86 -13.23 2.40 8.99
N MET A 87 -12.41 3.17 8.27
CA MET A 87 -11.38 4.05 8.85
C MET A 87 -11.67 5.55 8.69
N GLY A 88 -12.87 5.92 8.23
CA GLY A 88 -13.28 7.32 8.10
C GLY A 88 -12.42 8.06 7.09
N ASP A 89 -11.89 9.23 7.48
CA ASP A 89 -11.09 10.07 6.60
C ASP A 89 -9.61 9.64 6.49
N ALA A 90 -9.17 8.68 7.33
CA ALA A 90 -7.80 8.16 7.27
C ALA A 90 -7.60 7.35 5.98
N GLY A 91 -6.57 7.66 5.20
CA GLY A 91 -6.22 6.89 4.01
C GLY A 91 -5.42 5.63 4.33
N LEU A 92 -5.47 4.65 3.43
CA LEU A 92 -4.53 3.53 3.46
C LEU A 92 -3.23 3.94 2.76
N ILE A 93 -2.37 4.68 3.46
CA ILE A 93 -1.20 5.30 2.84
C ILE A 93 0.00 4.33 2.87
N MET A 94 0.35 3.80 1.69
CA MET A 94 1.48 2.87 1.50
C MET A 94 2.71 3.53 0.87
N GLY A 95 2.60 4.80 0.46
CA GLY A 95 3.69 5.54 -0.16
C GLY A 95 3.48 7.06 -0.07
N VAL A 96 4.60 7.79 0.05
CA VAL A 96 4.64 9.24 0.10
C VAL A 96 5.76 9.77 -0.78
N LEU A 97 5.58 10.97 -1.33
CA LEU A 97 6.65 11.77 -1.93
C LEU A 97 7.17 12.75 -0.88
N VAL A 98 8.47 12.72 -0.61
CA VAL A 98 9.11 13.61 0.36
C VAL A 98 10.15 14.47 -0.35
N ALA A 99 10.13 15.77 -0.07
CA ALA A 99 11.13 16.72 -0.51
C ALA A 99 11.67 17.50 0.69
N ARG A 100 12.95 17.87 0.63
CA ARG A 100 13.59 18.69 1.67
C ARG A 100 13.14 20.15 1.52
N ASN A 101 12.93 20.83 2.64
CA ASN A 101 12.49 22.24 2.64
C ASN A 101 13.43 23.15 1.82
N ASP A 102 14.75 22.96 1.93
CA ASP A 102 15.73 23.76 1.19
C ASP A 102 15.60 23.63 -0.34
N VAL A 103 15.16 22.47 -0.85
CA VAL A 103 14.88 22.26 -2.27
C VAL A 103 13.59 22.95 -2.67
N ILE A 104 12.55 22.85 -1.84
CA ILE A 104 11.25 23.48 -2.12
C ILE A 104 11.40 25.01 -2.17
N GLU A 105 12.12 25.58 -1.22
CA GLU A 105 12.33 27.04 -1.13
C GLU A 105 13.23 27.58 -2.24
N ALA A 106 14.27 26.83 -2.63
CA ALA A 106 15.21 27.26 -3.68
C ALA A 106 14.65 27.06 -5.10
N HIS A 107 13.75 26.08 -5.29
CA HIS A 107 13.26 25.63 -6.60
C HIS A 107 11.73 25.42 -6.62
N PRO A 108 10.92 26.42 -6.23
CA PRO A 108 9.48 26.23 -6.08
C PRO A 108 8.79 25.90 -7.40
N ASP A 109 9.20 26.51 -8.50
CA ASP A 109 8.62 26.27 -9.83
C ASP A 109 8.97 24.88 -10.36
N GLU A 110 10.21 24.43 -10.16
CA GLU A 110 10.62 23.09 -10.57
C GLU A 110 9.96 21.99 -9.73
N VAL A 111 9.77 22.22 -8.43
CA VAL A 111 9.02 21.30 -7.57
C VAL A 111 7.55 21.24 -7.99
N ALA A 112 6.92 22.39 -8.28
CA ALA A 112 5.55 22.43 -8.76
C ALA A 112 5.39 21.70 -10.11
N ASP A 113 6.31 21.89 -11.05
CA ASP A 113 6.32 21.17 -12.32
C ASP A 113 6.53 19.67 -12.12
N PHE A 114 7.44 19.27 -11.23
CA PHE A 114 7.65 17.86 -10.89
C PHE A 114 6.37 17.21 -10.37
N VAL A 115 5.70 17.83 -9.40
CA VAL A 115 4.45 17.32 -8.80
C VAL A 115 3.36 17.17 -9.86
N LYS A 116 3.22 18.17 -10.73
CA LYS A 116 2.28 18.11 -11.87
C LYS A 116 2.59 16.96 -12.83
N ARG A 117 3.86 16.75 -13.18
CA ARG A 117 4.28 15.64 -14.05
C ARG A 117 4.14 14.29 -13.35
N TYR A 118 4.28 14.25 -12.03
CA TYR A 118 4.06 13.05 -11.23
C TYR A 118 2.59 12.62 -11.25
N GLU A 119 1.66 13.57 -11.07
CA GLU A 119 0.21 13.35 -11.25
C GLU A 119 -0.10 12.82 -12.66
N GLN A 120 0.44 13.44 -13.70
CA GLN A 120 0.28 12.99 -15.08
C GLN A 120 0.83 11.58 -15.31
N SER A 121 1.95 11.23 -14.68
CA SER A 121 2.53 9.89 -14.77
C SER A 121 1.63 8.85 -14.12
N ILE A 122 1.02 9.17 -12.98
CA ILE A 122 0.05 8.29 -12.30
C ILE A 122 -1.20 8.09 -13.17
N ALA A 123 -1.75 9.18 -13.72
CA ALA A 123 -2.88 9.12 -14.63
C ALA A 123 -2.56 8.23 -15.86
N PHE A 124 -1.38 8.42 -16.46
CA PHE A 124 -0.94 7.63 -17.60
C PHE A 124 -0.92 6.12 -17.30
N VAL A 125 -0.36 5.70 -16.16
CA VAL A 125 -0.29 4.28 -15.79
C VAL A 125 -1.69 3.68 -15.64
N ASN A 126 -2.61 4.39 -14.99
CA ASN A 126 -3.98 3.91 -14.79
C ASN A 126 -4.79 3.87 -16.09
N GLU A 127 -4.63 4.87 -16.95
CA GLU A 127 -5.37 5.00 -18.21
C GLU A 127 -4.80 4.13 -19.33
N ASN A 128 -3.51 3.78 -19.27
CA ASN A 128 -2.81 3.03 -20.31
C ASN A 128 -2.06 1.79 -19.76
N PRO A 129 -2.73 0.82 -19.09
CA PRO A 129 -2.04 -0.30 -18.45
C PRO A 129 -1.20 -1.15 -19.42
N GLU A 130 -1.63 -1.28 -20.68
CA GLU A 130 -0.87 -2.03 -21.69
C GLU A 130 0.49 -1.38 -21.97
N ASP A 131 0.50 -0.08 -22.29
CA ASP A 131 1.75 0.62 -22.62
C ASP A 131 2.62 0.82 -21.38
N ALA A 132 2.03 1.14 -20.24
CA ALA A 132 2.73 1.20 -18.96
C ALA A 132 3.40 -0.14 -18.63
N SER A 133 2.74 -1.28 -18.87
CA SER A 133 3.33 -2.60 -18.61
C SER A 133 4.55 -2.91 -19.48
N LYS A 134 4.58 -2.45 -20.74
CA LYS A 134 5.74 -2.59 -21.62
C LYS A 134 6.91 -1.77 -21.09
N MET A 135 6.65 -0.56 -20.58
CA MET A 135 7.68 0.28 -19.96
C MET A 135 8.23 -0.36 -18.68
N ILE A 136 7.36 -0.90 -17.84
CA ILE A 136 7.74 -1.62 -16.61
C ILE A 136 8.67 -2.80 -16.94
N GLU A 137 8.38 -3.55 -18.01
CA GLU A 137 9.24 -4.65 -18.45
C GLU A 137 10.57 -4.18 -19.03
N GLN A 138 10.58 -3.10 -19.80
CA GLN A 138 11.82 -2.49 -20.33
C GLN A 138 12.75 -1.99 -19.23
N LEU A 139 12.20 -1.65 -18.07
CA LEU A 139 12.96 -1.25 -16.87
C LEU A 139 13.36 -2.44 -15.99
N ASP A 140 13.13 -3.68 -16.42
CA ASP A 140 13.41 -4.92 -15.69
C ASP A 140 12.72 -5.01 -14.31
N ILE A 141 11.58 -4.31 -14.13
CA ILE A 141 10.84 -4.29 -12.86
C ILE A 141 9.94 -5.53 -12.75
N PHE A 142 9.09 -5.78 -13.74
CA PHE A 142 8.20 -6.95 -13.82
C PHE A 142 7.88 -7.28 -15.27
N LYS A 143 7.44 -8.52 -15.52
CA LYS A 143 6.96 -8.93 -16.86
C LYS A 143 5.70 -8.15 -17.24
N ALA A 144 5.62 -7.71 -18.50
CA ALA A 144 4.51 -6.89 -18.98
C ALA A 144 3.16 -7.58 -18.75
N ALA A 145 3.08 -8.89 -19.01
CA ALA A 145 1.86 -9.67 -18.82
C ALA A 145 1.36 -9.72 -17.36
N ILE A 146 2.26 -9.63 -16.37
CA ILE A 146 1.91 -9.53 -14.94
C ILE A 146 1.50 -8.08 -14.62
N ALA A 147 2.33 -7.12 -15.00
CA ALA A 147 2.11 -5.71 -14.69
C ALA A 147 0.78 -5.21 -15.26
N GLN A 148 0.47 -5.53 -16.52
CA GLN A 148 -0.79 -5.13 -17.17
C GLN A 148 -2.03 -5.60 -16.40
N LYS A 149 -1.99 -6.82 -15.86
CA LYS A 149 -3.09 -7.38 -15.06
C LYS A 149 -3.15 -6.81 -13.64
N ALA A 150 -2.00 -6.47 -13.07
CA ALA A 150 -1.89 -5.98 -11.70
C ALA A 150 -2.27 -4.50 -11.56
N ILE A 151 -1.92 -3.65 -12.54
CA ILE A 151 -2.11 -2.18 -12.50
C ILE A 151 -3.52 -1.77 -12.03
N PRO A 152 -4.64 -2.33 -12.57
CA PRO A 152 -5.98 -1.97 -12.13
C PRO A 152 -6.27 -2.23 -10.64
N TYR A 153 -5.49 -3.10 -9.99
CA TYR A 153 -5.62 -3.46 -8.58
C TYR A 153 -4.55 -2.82 -7.70
N CYS A 154 -3.59 -2.07 -8.27
CA CYS A 154 -2.54 -1.40 -7.52
C CYS A 154 -3.04 -0.13 -6.80
N HIS A 155 -4.27 0.34 -7.11
CA HIS A 155 -4.86 1.55 -6.51
C HIS A 155 -3.91 2.75 -6.52
N ILE A 156 -3.22 2.97 -7.66
CA ILE A 156 -2.23 4.05 -7.80
C ILE A 156 -2.99 5.38 -7.86
N HIS A 157 -2.97 6.13 -6.76
CA HIS A 157 -3.73 7.37 -6.63
C HIS A 157 -2.82 8.56 -6.30
N PHE A 158 -3.13 9.72 -6.87
CA PHE A 158 -2.45 10.97 -6.57
C PHE A 158 -3.34 11.84 -5.67
N MET A 159 -2.78 12.31 -4.56
CA MET A 159 -3.46 13.19 -3.62
C MET A 159 -2.52 14.32 -3.20
N THR A 160 -3.02 15.55 -3.18
CA THR A 160 -2.27 16.74 -2.74
C THR A 160 -3.18 17.70 -1.98
N GLY A 161 -2.61 18.74 -1.38
CA GLY A 161 -3.35 19.76 -0.65
C GLY A 161 -4.08 19.22 0.58
N GLU A 162 -5.25 19.80 0.88
CA GLU A 162 -6.03 19.45 2.07
C GLU A 162 -6.46 17.98 2.12
N PRO A 163 -6.95 17.34 1.03
CA PRO A 163 -7.25 15.91 1.06
C PRO A 163 -6.05 15.06 1.49
N MET A 164 -4.85 15.37 0.98
CA MET A 164 -3.61 14.66 1.35
C MET A 164 -3.28 14.85 2.82
N LYS A 165 -3.37 16.08 3.33
CA LYS A 165 -3.15 16.37 4.74
C LYS A 165 -4.13 15.58 5.62
N THR A 166 -5.43 15.67 5.37
CA THR A 166 -6.44 14.94 6.15
C THR A 166 -6.20 13.44 6.14
N SER A 167 -5.97 12.88 4.95
CA SER A 167 -5.80 11.45 4.76
C SER A 167 -4.54 10.90 5.43
N LEU A 168 -3.41 11.60 5.28
CA LEU A 168 -2.14 11.21 5.89
C LEU A 168 -2.13 11.45 7.40
N SER A 169 -2.65 12.58 7.89
CA SER A 169 -2.75 12.85 9.33
C SER A 169 -3.57 11.75 10.02
N GLY A 170 -4.75 11.42 9.49
CA GLY A 170 -5.58 10.36 10.07
C GLY A 170 -4.89 8.99 10.07
N PHE A 171 -4.08 8.69 9.04
CA PHE A 171 -3.30 7.45 9.02
C PHE A 171 -2.18 7.45 10.07
N LEU A 172 -1.46 8.57 10.22
CA LEU A 172 -0.40 8.70 11.22
C LEU A 172 -0.96 8.65 12.66
N ASP A 173 -2.15 9.19 12.89
CA ASP A 173 -2.87 9.07 14.17
C ASP A 173 -3.13 7.60 14.51
N LEU A 174 -3.64 6.82 13.56
CA LEU A 174 -3.88 5.39 13.74
C LEU A 174 -2.58 4.62 14.03
N LEU A 175 -1.49 4.93 13.31
CA LEU A 175 -0.18 4.32 13.56
C LEU A 175 0.37 4.69 14.94
N TYR A 176 0.20 5.95 15.36
CA TYR A 176 0.61 6.42 16.67
C TYR A 176 -0.14 5.71 17.80
N ASP A 177 -1.45 5.47 17.64
CA ASP A 177 -2.27 4.74 18.60
C ASP A 177 -1.84 3.26 18.74
N VAL A 178 -1.36 2.66 17.64
CA VAL A 178 -0.85 1.27 17.62
C VAL A 178 0.55 1.19 18.27
N ASP A 179 1.48 2.01 17.81
CA ASP A 179 2.84 2.12 18.36
C ASP A 179 3.39 3.52 18.07
N PRO A 180 3.54 4.40 19.09
CA PRO A 180 4.09 5.74 18.91
C PRO A 180 5.45 5.75 18.19
N LYS A 181 6.27 4.71 18.35
CA LYS A 181 7.59 4.63 17.68
C LYS A 181 7.46 4.48 16.17
N SER A 182 6.34 3.97 15.66
CA SER A 182 6.10 3.79 14.23
C SER A 182 6.08 5.12 13.46
N VAL A 183 5.78 6.24 14.15
CA VAL A 183 5.80 7.60 13.60
C VAL A 183 6.92 8.48 14.17
N GLY A 184 7.87 7.88 14.91
CA GLY A 184 9.01 8.60 15.50
C GLY A 184 8.78 9.13 16.93
N GLY A 185 7.67 8.78 17.56
CA GLY A 185 7.38 9.06 18.97
C GLY A 185 6.41 10.23 19.20
N GLU A 186 6.16 11.05 18.19
CA GLU A 186 5.19 12.15 18.22
C GLU A 186 4.59 12.35 16.82
N LEU A 187 3.39 12.93 16.76
CA LEU A 187 2.74 13.25 15.49
C LEU A 187 3.43 14.47 14.85
N PRO A 188 3.60 14.48 13.52
CA PRO A 188 4.26 15.58 12.86
C PRO A 188 3.44 16.88 12.93
N PRO A 189 4.10 18.04 13.03
CA PRO A 189 3.44 19.34 12.98
C PRO A 189 2.85 19.65 11.60
N ASP A 190 2.04 20.71 11.53
CA ASP A 190 1.39 21.15 10.29
C ASP A 190 2.37 21.48 9.15
N ASP A 191 3.59 21.93 9.48
CA ASP A 191 4.62 22.26 8.49
C ASP A 191 5.37 21.02 7.94
N PHE A 192 4.98 19.82 8.35
CA PHE A 192 5.38 18.56 7.71
C PHE A 192 4.69 18.36 6.35
N TYR A 193 3.46 18.82 6.21
CA TYR A 193 2.65 18.59 5.02
C TYR A 193 2.91 19.65 3.94
N TYR A 194 3.12 19.19 2.71
CA TYR A 194 3.30 20.09 1.57
C TYR A 194 2.01 20.86 1.29
N SER A 195 2.14 22.18 1.14
CA SER A 195 1.05 23.12 0.83
C SER A 195 1.51 24.01 -0.31
N SER A 196 0.69 24.13 -1.37
CA SER A 196 0.97 24.98 -2.53
C SER A 196 0.93 26.48 -2.23
N ASN A 197 0.59 26.88 -1.00
CA ASN A 197 0.57 28.27 -0.53
C ASN A 197 1.81 28.63 0.32
N ARG A 198 2.88 27.83 0.28
CA ARG A 198 4.17 28.18 0.88
C ARG A 198 5.00 29.07 -0.04
#